data_AF-A0A1V5CTJ1-F1
#
_entry.id   AF-A0A1V5CTJ1-F1
#
_cell.length_a   1.000
_cell.length_b   1.000
_cell.length_c   1.000
_cell.angle_alpha   90.00
_cell.angle_beta   90.00
_cell.angle_gamma   90.00
#
_symmetry.space_group_name_H-M   'P 1'
#
loop_
_entity.id
_entity.type
_entity.pdbx_description
1 polymer ?
#
loop_
_entity_poly.entity_id
_entity_poly.type
_entity_poly.pdbx_seq_one_letter_code
_entity_poly.pdbx_strand_id
1 'polypeptide(L)'
;MPQTRADTLLPPIGVSGAYRVNITADPIGLEGGINPFVYVENNPVNLSDALGLSSSKCCNNDYLTCLSNCIRKYDPLNPVSEIGLSTLGGTFWKSWIGLPRGFAGASPVTTVPSASVFFTGGGPAGTIGALVRGVGRVFSPIWIGYGVYLFGMEVHCAAACAGYNCAY
;
A
#
# COMPACT_ATOMS: atom_id res chain seq x y z
N MET A 1 32.20 -0.39 -33.15
CA MET A 1 32.19 -1.67 -33.91
C MET A 1 31.18 -1.50 -35.04
N PRO A 2 31.58 -1.63 -36.32
CA PRO A 2 30.79 -1.18 -37.46
C PRO A 2 29.89 -2.27 -38.07
N GLN A 3 28.70 -1.81 -38.49
CA GLN A 3 27.67 -2.32 -39.40
C GLN A 3 27.53 -3.83 -39.72
N THR A 4 26.31 -4.33 -39.55
CA THR A 4 25.68 -5.20 -40.57
C THR A 4 24.18 -4.94 -40.65
N ARG A 5 23.83 -4.21 -41.70
CA ARG A 5 22.52 -4.12 -42.32
C ARG A 5 22.07 -5.55 -42.68
N ALA A 6 20.87 -5.94 -42.25
CA ALA A 6 20.20 -7.14 -42.73
C ALA A 6 18.82 -6.71 -43.26
N ASP A 7 18.88 -5.90 -44.33
CA ASP A 7 17.87 -5.93 -45.38
C ASP A 7 17.98 -7.31 -46.03
N THR A 8 17.16 -8.31 -45.64
CA THR A 8 16.61 -9.41 -46.49
C THR A 8 16.11 -10.60 -45.67
N LEU A 9 14.80 -10.65 -45.44
CA LEU A 9 14.00 -11.84 -45.70
C LEU A 9 12.70 -11.35 -46.34
N LEU A 10 12.67 -11.39 -47.68
CA LEU A 10 11.49 -11.11 -48.49
C LEU A 10 10.37 -12.11 -48.13
N PRO A 11 9.11 -11.66 -47.92
CA PRO A 11 7.98 -12.57 -47.99
C PRO A 11 7.79 -13.06 -49.44
N PRO A 12 7.15 -14.23 -49.64
CA PRO A 12 6.60 -14.56 -50.95
C PRO A 12 5.68 -13.43 -51.43
N ILE A 13 5.83 -13.15 -52.72
CA ILE A 13 5.21 -12.11 -53.55
C ILE A 13 3.76 -11.80 -53.11
N GLY A 14 3.51 -10.60 -52.59
CA GLY A 14 2.15 -10.08 -52.42
C GLY A 14 1.85 -9.20 -51.20
N VAL A 15 2.72 -9.10 -50.19
CA VAL A 15 2.44 -8.30 -48.98
C VAL A 15 3.49 -7.21 -48.80
N SER A 16 3.10 -5.96 -49.06
CA SER A 16 3.93 -4.78 -48.83
C SER A 16 3.92 -4.43 -47.33
N GLY A 17 4.96 -4.84 -46.61
CA GLY A 17 5.18 -4.43 -45.22
C GLY A 17 6.40 -5.12 -44.62
N ALA A 18 7.37 -4.34 -44.13
CA ALA A 18 8.47 -4.85 -43.32
C ALA A 18 7.91 -5.25 -41.94
N TYR A 19 7.74 -6.55 -41.70
CA TYR A 19 7.34 -7.06 -40.39
C TYR A 19 8.60 -7.17 -39.51
N ARG A 20 8.58 -6.52 -38.35
CA ARG A 20 9.63 -6.72 -37.32
C ARG A 20 9.29 -7.99 -36.55
N VAL A 21 10.30 -8.82 -36.29
CA VAL A 21 10.18 -10.10 -35.58
C VAL A 21 11.32 -10.15 -34.56
N ASN A 22 11.09 -10.79 -33.42
CA ASN A 22 12.16 -10.99 -32.45
C ASN A 22 13.18 -12.00 -33.00
N ILE A 23 14.47 -11.73 -32.85
CA ILE A 23 15.55 -12.55 -33.44
C ILE A 23 15.75 -13.84 -32.63
N THR A 24 15.38 -13.81 -31.37
CA THR A 24 15.39 -14.93 -30.42
C THR A 24 14.00 -15.12 -29.83
N ALA A 25 13.68 -16.35 -29.41
CA ALA A 25 12.42 -16.64 -28.72
C ALA A 25 12.32 -15.80 -27.44
N ASP A 26 11.13 -15.28 -27.14
CA ASP A 26 10.88 -14.44 -25.98
C ASP A 26 11.22 -15.19 -24.67
N PRO A 27 12.07 -14.63 -23.78
CA PRO A 27 12.41 -15.24 -22.49
C PRO A 27 11.21 -15.50 -21.56
N ILE A 28 10.04 -14.89 -21.77
CA ILE A 28 8.81 -15.19 -21.00
C ILE A 28 8.00 -16.36 -21.57
N GLY A 29 8.49 -17.03 -22.61
CA GLY A 29 7.86 -18.22 -23.17
C GLY A 29 6.48 -17.95 -23.77
N LEU A 30 5.50 -18.80 -23.47
CA LEU A 30 4.13 -18.69 -24.02
C LEU A 30 3.24 -17.67 -23.27
N GLU A 31 3.74 -16.97 -22.24
CA GLU A 31 2.97 -15.93 -21.55
C GLU A 31 2.70 -14.69 -22.42
N GLY A 32 3.48 -14.49 -23.49
CA GLY A 32 3.28 -13.44 -24.50
C GLY A 32 2.40 -13.86 -25.69
N GLY A 33 1.85 -15.08 -25.66
CA GLY A 33 1.07 -15.66 -26.74
C GLY A 33 1.69 -16.91 -27.35
N ILE A 34 0.97 -17.55 -28.28
CA ILE A 34 1.37 -18.82 -28.90
C ILE A 34 2.62 -18.66 -29.78
N ASN A 35 2.87 -17.46 -30.31
CA ASN A 35 4.03 -17.19 -31.15
C ASN A 35 5.13 -16.46 -30.35
N PRO A 36 6.21 -17.15 -29.93
CA PRO A 36 7.28 -16.58 -29.10
C PRO A 36 8.22 -15.62 -29.86
N PHE A 37 7.96 -15.37 -31.15
CA PHE A 37 8.74 -14.46 -31.98
C PHE A 37 7.94 -13.21 -32.40
N VAL A 38 6.66 -13.11 -32.01
CA VAL A 38 5.81 -11.98 -32.42
C VAL A 38 6.33 -10.68 -31.81
N TYR A 39 6.57 -9.67 -32.65
CA TYR A 39 6.91 -8.34 -32.17
C TYR A 39 5.62 -7.55 -31.96
N VAL A 40 5.32 -7.24 -30.70
CA VAL A 40 4.27 -6.29 -30.33
C VAL A 40 2.90 -6.62 -30.97
N GLU A 41 2.47 -7.88 -30.88
CA GLU A 41 1.18 -8.36 -31.41
C GLU A 41 0.87 -7.92 -32.86
N ASN A 42 1.90 -7.74 -33.71
CA ASN A 42 1.77 -7.19 -35.07
C ASN A 42 1.17 -5.77 -35.16
N ASN A 43 1.19 -4.98 -34.09
CA ASN A 43 0.76 -3.58 -34.09
C ASN A 43 1.91 -2.60 -33.69
N PRO A 44 2.99 -2.53 -34.48
CA PRO A 44 4.18 -1.72 -34.16
C PRO A 44 3.96 -0.20 -34.31
N VAL A 45 2.80 0.22 -34.82
CA VAL A 45 2.47 1.65 -35.00
C VAL A 45 1.94 2.24 -33.69
N ASN A 46 1.17 1.45 -32.93
CA ASN A 46 0.53 1.92 -31.70
C ASN A 46 1.24 1.45 -30.42
N LEU A 47 2.08 0.42 -30.53
CA LEU A 47 2.67 -0.26 -29.39
C LEU A 47 4.19 -0.37 -29.60
N SER A 48 4.94 -0.35 -28.50
CA SER A 48 6.40 -0.52 -28.51
C SER A 48 6.83 -1.42 -27.36
N ASP A 49 7.59 -2.47 -27.65
CA ASP A 49 8.24 -3.30 -26.64
C ASP A 49 9.68 -2.82 -26.42
N ALA A 50 9.88 -2.00 -25.39
CA ALA A 50 11.17 -1.41 -25.08
C ALA A 50 12.14 -2.38 -24.39
N LEU A 51 11.61 -3.42 -23.75
CA LEU A 51 12.40 -4.37 -22.96
C LEU A 51 12.56 -5.73 -23.67
N GLY A 52 11.69 -6.06 -24.63
CA GLY A 52 11.68 -7.36 -25.29
C GLY A 52 11.06 -8.46 -24.42
N LEU A 53 10.16 -8.09 -23.50
CA LEU A 53 9.47 -8.99 -22.55
C LEU A 53 7.96 -8.74 -22.58
N SER A 54 7.38 -8.46 -23.74
CA SER A 54 5.94 -8.15 -23.82
C SER A 54 5.06 -9.39 -23.58
N SER A 55 4.99 -9.84 -22.33
CA SER A 55 3.72 -10.26 -21.75
C SER A 55 2.90 -8.99 -21.67
N SER A 56 1.64 -9.07 -22.03
CA SER A 56 0.63 -8.05 -21.76
C SER A 56 0.46 -7.84 -20.24
N LYS A 57 1.49 -7.27 -19.59
CA LYS A 57 1.57 -6.88 -18.18
C LYS A 57 2.56 -5.72 -18.02
N CYS A 58 2.30 -4.58 -18.64
CA CYS A 58 2.88 -3.35 -18.10
C CYS A 58 2.32 -3.04 -16.70
N CYS A 59 1.17 -3.63 -16.35
CA CYS A 59 0.70 -3.70 -14.98
C CYS A 59 -0.45 -4.71 -14.83
N ASN A 60 -0.35 -5.61 -13.86
CA ASN A 60 -1.39 -6.59 -13.52
C ASN A 60 -1.48 -6.71 -11.99
N ASN A 61 -1.54 -5.55 -11.33
CA ASN A 61 -1.75 -5.44 -9.89
C ASN A 61 -3.26 -5.38 -9.63
N ASP A 62 -3.75 -6.25 -8.76
CA ASP A 62 -5.09 -6.11 -8.20
C ASP A 62 -5.19 -4.79 -7.44
N TYR A 63 -6.39 -4.20 -7.40
CA TYR A 63 -6.69 -3.01 -6.60
C TYR A 63 -6.19 -3.14 -5.16
N LEU A 64 -6.36 -4.32 -4.55
CA LEU A 64 -5.92 -4.61 -3.19
C LEU A 64 -4.39 -4.60 -3.05
N THR A 65 -3.67 -5.08 -4.07
CA THR A 65 -2.20 -5.06 -4.09
C THR A 65 -1.69 -3.63 -4.18
N CYS A 66 -2.22 -2.82 -5.10
CA CYS A 66 -1.93 -1.39 -5.21
C CYS A 66 -2.20 -0.65 -3.90
N LEU A 67 -3.38 -0.86 -3.31
CA LEU A 67 -3.78 -0.21 -2.07
C LEU A 67 -2.85 -0.59 -0.90
N SER A 68 -2.50 -1.87 -0.77
CA SER A 68 -1.60 -2.34 0.29
C SER A 68 -0.18 -1.80 0.16
N ASN A 69 0.35 -1.68 -1.06
CA ASN A 69 1.66 -1.09 -1.33
C ASN A 69 1.68 0.40 -1.01
N CYS A 70 0.62 1.11 -1.37
CA CYS A 70 0.46 2.52 -1.05
C CYS A 70 0.42 2.76 0.47
N ILE A 71 -0.41 2.03 1.20
CA ILE A 71 -0.53 2.17 2.67
C ILE A 71 0.83 1.92 3.34
N ARG A 72 1.54 0.84 2.97
CA ARG A 72 2.88 0.52 3.51
C ARG A 72 3.92 1.59 3.21
N LYS A 73 3.82 2.26 2.06
CA LYS A 73 4.77 3.31 1.68
C LYS A 73 4.61 4.56 2.53
N TYR A 74 3.39 4.86 2.97
CA TYR A 74 3.08 6.06 3.74
C TYR A 74 2.93 5.81 5.24
N ASP A 75 2.93 4.56 5.71
CA ASP A 75 2.92 4.26 7.14
C ASP A 75 4.27 4.63 7.79
N PRO A 76 4.32 5.68 8.64
CA PRO A 76 5.56 6.12 9.26
C PRO A 76 5.94 5.25 10.48
N LEU A 77 5.05 4.37 10.94
CA LEU A 77 5.30 3.53 12.11
C LEU A 77 5.71 2.12 11.64
N ASN A 78 6.78 1.59 12.25
CA ASN A 78 7.04 0.16 12.18
C ASN A 78 5.99 -0.60 13.02
N PRO A 79 5.71 -1.88 12.73
CA PRO A 79 4.70 -2.67 13.46
C PRO A 79 4.92 -2.71 14.97
N VAL A 80 6.18 -2.60 15.42
CA VAL A 80 6.52 -2.55 16.86
C VAL A 80 6.11 -1.21 17.49
N SER A 81 6.33 -0.09 16.80
CA SER A 81 5.96 1.24 17.31
C SER A 81 4.46 1.47 17.33
N GLU A 82 3.71 0.82 16.44
CA GLU A 82 2.25 0.88 16.45
C GLU A 82 1.67 0.26 17.72
N ILE A 83 2.10 -0.96 18.08
CA ILE A 83 1.70 -1.62 19.33
C ILE A 83 2.07 -0.77 20.55
N GLY A 84 3.26 -0.16 20.52
CA GLY A 84 3.69 0.80 21.53
C GLY A 84 2.74 2.00 21.64
N LEU A 85 2.37 2.62 20.52
CA LEU A 85 1.47 3.76 20.51
C LEU A 85 0.05 3.36 20.92
N SER A 86 -0.44 2.17 20.57
CA SER A 86 -1.75 1.66 21.01
C SER A 86 -1.79 1.42 22.52
N THR A 87 -0.74 0.84 23.08
CA THR A 87 -0.67 0.53 24.52
C THR A 87 -0.51 1.79 25.36
N LEU A 88 0.22 2.78 24.86
CA LEU A 88 0.47 4.04 25.57
C LEU A 88 -0.60 5.12 25.31
N GLY A 89 -1.28 5.08 24.18
CA GLY A 89 -2.18 6.15 23.71
C GLY A 89 -3.53 5.69 23.16
N GLY A 90 -3.75 4.38 23.03
CA GLY A 90 -4.98 3.81 22.50
C GLY A 90 -6.21 4.36 23.24
N THR A 91 -7.14 4.95 22.49
CA THR A 91 -8.30 5.65 23.04
C THR A 91 -9.56 4.92 22.61
N PHE A 92 -10.44 4.63 23.57
CA PHE A 92 -11.69 3.89 23.33
C PHE A 92 -12.82 4.40 24.22
N TRP A 93 -14.04 3.99 23.90
CA TRP A 93 -15.24 4.39 24.63
C TRP A 93 -15.31 3.69 25.99
N LYS A 94 -15.54 4.44 27.08
CA LYS A 94 -15.67 3.88 28.44
C LYS A 94 -16.75 2.81 28.56
N SER A 95 -17.80 2.94 27.74
CA SER A 95 -18.94 2.01 27.71
C SER A 95 -18.57 0.58 27.37
N TRP A 96 -17.52 0.40 26.55
CA TRP A 96 -17.15 -0.92 26.06
C TRP A 96 -16.58 -1.82 27.15
N ILE A 97 -16.06 -1.23 28.24
CA ILE A 97 -15.41 -1.97 29.32
C ILE A 97 -16.03 -1.67 30.69
N GLY A 98 -17.25 -1.12 30.70
CA GLY A 98 -18.03 -0.90 31.93
C GLY A 98 -17.46 0.16 32.87
N LEU A 99 -16.61 1.09 32.38
CA LEU A 99 -16.09 2.15 33.24
C LEU A 99 -17.20 3.16 33.58
N PRO A 100 -17.27 3.63 34.83
CA PRO A 100 -18.25 4.63 35.22
C PRO A 100 -18.08 5.90 34.38
N ARG A 101 -19.15 6.26 33.66
CA ARG A 101 -19.32 7.59 33.07
C ARG A 101 -19.68 8.53 34.22
N GLY A 102 -18.65 9.10 34.86
CA GLY A 102 -18.82 9.91 36.07
C GLY A 102 -19.89 11.00 35.91
N PHE A 103 -20.65 11.23 36.99
CA PHE A 103 -21.47 12.44 37.16
C PHE A 103 -20.56 13.68 37.10
N ALA A 104 -21.04 14.76 36.46
CA ALA A 104 -20.34 16.04 36.29
C ALA A 104 -19.35 16.18 35.10
N GLY A 105 -19.67 15.62 33.92
CA GLY A 105 -18.99 16.02 32.67
C GLY A 105 -17.70 15.26 32.35
N ALA A 106 -17.53 14.05 32.86
CA ALA A 106 -16.40 13.20 32.50
C ALA A 106 -16.48 12.76 31.02
N SER A 107 -15.36 12.87 30.28
CA SER A 107 -15.31 12.51 28.86
C SER A 107 -15.82 11.09 28.60
N PRO A 108 -16.53 10.84 27.48
CA PRO A 108 -17.08 9.52 27.14
C PRO A 108 -16.01 8.49 26.75
N VAL A 109 -14.79 8.97 26.46
CA VAL A 109 -13.63 8.17 26.06
C VAL A 109 -12.59 8.07 27.18
N THR A 110 -11.81 6.99 27.16
CA THR A 110 -10.68 6.73 28.06
C THR A 110 -9.51 6.14 27.28
N THR A 111 -8.32 6.14 27.87
CA THR A 111 -7.10 5.60 27.25
C THR A 111 -6.73 4.25 27.87
N VAL A 112 -6.03 3.38 27.12
CA VAL A 112 -5.54 2.08 27.58
C VAL A 112 -4.80 2.19 28.92
N PRO A 113 -3.85 3.13 29.11
CA PRO A 113 -3.20 3.34 30.40
C PRO A 113 -4.18 3.74 31.52
N SER A 114 -5.16 4.59 31.22
CA SER A 114 -6.14 5.06 32.22
C SER A 114 -7.11 3.96 32.65
N ALA A 115 -7.43 3.02 31.76
CA ALA A 115 -8.25 1.86 32.08
C ALA A 115 -7.45 0.82 32.87
N SER A 116 -6.18 0.56 32.52
CA SER A 116 -5.35 -0.40 33.25
C SER A 116 -5.18 0.00 34.72
N VAL A 117 -4.98 1.29 35.01
CA VAL A 117 -4.92 1.79 36.39
C VAL A 117 -6.27 1.89 37.10
N PHE A 118 -7.40 1.84 36.39
CA PHE A 118 -8.71 1.70 37.04
C PHE A 118 -8.85 0.31 37.67
N PHE A 119 -8.48 -0.74 36.94
CA PHE A 119 -8.57 -2.12 37.42
C PHE A 119 -7.45 -2.52 38.39
N THR A 120 -6.27 -1.89 38.29
CA THR A 120 -5.13 -2.18 39.18
C THR A 120 -5.06 -1.27 40.41
N GLY A 121 -6.03 -0.38 40.63
CA GLY A 121 -6.10 0.45 41.85
C GLY A 121 -5.12 1.62 41.88
N GLY A 122 -4.87 2.26 40.74
CA GLY A 122 -3.93 3.37 40.59
C GLY A 122 -4.24 4.54 41.54
N GLY A 123 -3.37 4.70 42.53
CA GLY A 123 -3.51 5.63 43.64
C GLY A 123 -3.51 7.13 43.29
N PRO A 124 -3.40 8.00 44.31
CA PRO A 124 -3.44 9.45 44.14
C PRO A 124 -2.24 10.01 43.37
N ALA A 125 -2.23 11.32 43.16
CA ALA A 125 -1.12 12.04 42.53
C ALA A 125 0.23 11.70 43.20
N GLY A 126 1.28 11.50 42.39
CA GLY A 126 2.61 11.08 42.87
C GLY A 126 2.83 9.55 42.92
N THR A 127 1.81 8.74 42.64
CA THR A 127 1.96 7.28 42.49
C THR A 127 2.23 6.86 41.05
N ILE A 128 2.68 5.61 40.85
CA ILE A 128 2.81 5.00 39.50
C ILE A 128 1.49 5.12 38.72
N GLY A 129 0.34 5.03 39.40
CA GLY A 129 -0.97 5.22 38.80
C GLY A 129 -1.20 6.60 38.18
N ALA A 130 -0.61 7.66 38.74
CA ALA A 130 -0.67 9.02 38.20
C ALA A 130 0.24 9.18 36.97
N LEU A 131 1.41 8.54 36.98
CA LEU A 131 2.34 8.54 35.84
C LEU A 131 1.73 7.86 34.62
N VAL A 132 1.12 6.68 34.81
CA VAL A 132 0.47 5.92 33.72
C VAL A 132 -0.69 6.71 33.09
N ARG A 133 -1.49 7.43 33.90
CA ARG A 133 -2.51 8.37 33.37
C ARG A 133 -1.88 9.55 32.61
N GLY A 134 -0.73 10.04 33.07
CA GLY A 134 0.04 11.09 32.41
C GLY A 134 0.54 10.67 31.03
N VAL A 135 1.09 9.47 30.90
CA VAL A 135 1.48 8.85 29.63
C VAL A 135 0.29 8.81 28.67
N GLY A 136 -0.86 8.32 29.15
CA GLY A 136 -2.09 8.30 28.36
C GLY A 136 -2.50 9.67 27.82
N ARG A 137 -2.29 10.76 28.55
CA ARG A 137 -2.65 12.13 28.10
C ARG A 137 -1.70 12.68 27.04
N VAL A 138 -0.44 12.26 27.04
CA VAL A 138 0.56 12.69 26.04
C VAL A 138 0.41 11.89 24.75
N PHE A 139 0.24 10.58 24.86
CA PHE A 139 0.20 9.70 23.69
C PHE A 139 -1.19 9.57 23.05
N SER A 140 -2.28 9.89 23.76
CA SER A 140 -3.63 9.88 23.19
C SER A 140 -3.83 10.83 22.00
N PRO A 141 -3.46 12.13 22.04
CA PRO A 141 -3.60 12.99 20.87
C PRO A 141 -2.73 12.52 19.69
N ILE A 142 -1.57 11.93 19.97
CA ILE A 142 -0.69 11.35 18.94
C ILE A 142 -1.37 10.13 18.30
N TRP A 143 -1.96 9.24 19.10
CA TRP A 143 -2.71 8.08 18.61
C TRP A 143 -3.91 8.48 17.75
N ILE A 144 -4.69 9.46 18.21
CA ILE A 144 -5.84 9.98 17.45
C ILE A 144 -5.36 10.63 16.15
N GLY A 145 -4.32 11.46 16.20
CA GLY A 145 -3.74 12.09 15.02
C GLY A 145 -3.19 11.08 14.01
N TYR A 146 -2.51 10.03 14.50
CA TYR A 146 -2.04 8.91 13.67
C TYR A 146 -3.21 8.18 13.01
N GLY A 147 -4.27 7.84 13.76
CA GLY A 147 -5.46 7.20 13.18
C GLY A 147 -6.15 8.05 12.12
N VAL A 148 -6.27 9.37 12.33
CA VAL A 148 -6.82 10.30 11.33
C VAL A 148 -5.91 10.41 10.10
N TYR A 149 -4.59 10.45 10.30
CA TYR A 149 -3.62 10.43 9.20
C TYR A 149 -3.74 9.16 8.36
N LEU A 150 -3.81 7.99 9.02
CA LEU A 150 -3.90 6.70 8.35
C LEU A 150 -5.21 6.59 7.56
N PHE A 151 -6.33 7.03 8.12
CA PHE A 151 -7.60 7.13 7.39
C PHE A 151 -7.50 8.07 6.17
N GLY A 152 -6.85 9.22 6.31
CA GLY A 152 -6.62 10.13 5.19
C GLY A 152 -5.77 9.49 4.08
N MET A 153 -4.74 8.74 4.47
CA MET A 153 -3.88 8.01 3.54
C MET A 153 -4.60 6.84 2.88
N GLU A 154 -5.45 6.10 3.60
CA GLU A 154 -6.30 5.05 3.04
C GLU A 154 -7.21 5.61 1.94
N VAL A 155 -7.85 6.76 2.18
CA VAL A 155 -8.71 7.42 1.18
C VAL A 155 -7.89 7.89 -0.02
N HIS A 156 -6.71 8.48 0.20
CA HIS A 156 -5.81 8.91 -0.88
C HIS A 156 -5.35 7.73 -1.73
N CYS A 157 -4.88 6.65 -1.08
CA CYS A 157 -4.45 5.42 -1.73
C CYS A 157 -5.60 4.74 -2.49
N ALA A 158 -6.79 4.69 -1.89
CA ALA A 158 -7.98 4.16 -2.53
C ALA A 158 -8.36 4.95 -3.79
N ALA A 159 -8.31 6.29 -3.74
CA ALA A 159 -8.60 7.14 -4.89
C ALA A 159 -7.55 6.99 -6.01
N ALA A 160 -6.25 6.93 -5.65
CA ALA A 160 -5.17 6.74 -6.60
C ALA A 160 -5.26 5.37 -7.31
N CYS A 161 -5.47 4.30 -6.55
CA CYS A 161 -5.61 2.95 -7.10
C CYS A 161 -6.93 2.76 -7.86
N ALA A 162 -8.03 3.44 -7.47
CA ALA A 162 -9.28 3.40 -8.23
C ALA A 162 -9.17 4.06 -9.62
N GLY A 163 -8.31 5.08 -9.77
CA GLY A 163 -8.01 5.69 -11.07
C GLY A 163 -7.02 4.87 -11.90
N TYR A 164 -5.95 4.39 -11.25
CA TYR A 164 -4.90 3.59 -11.87
C TYR A 164 -4.36 2.57 -10.86
N ASN A 165 -4.69 1.29 -11.05
CA ASN A 165 -4.28 0.15 -10.19
C ASN A 165 -2.75 -0.08 -10.14
N CYS A 166 -1.98 0.81 -10.73
CA CYS A 166 -0.57 0.71 -11.06
C CYS A 166 0.20 1.94 -10.59
N ALA A 167 -0.43 2.77 -9.75
CA ALA A 167 0.19 3.94 -9.13
C ALA A 167 1.27 3.56 -8.10
N TYR A 168 1.22 2.33 -7.56
CA TYR A 168 2.08 1.82 -6.49
C TYR A 168 2.42 0.34 -6.67
#